data_AF-X1KE64-F1
#
_entry.id   AF-X1KE64-F1
#
_cell.length_a   1.000
_cell.length_b   1.000
_cell.length_c   1.000
_cell.angle_alpha   90.00
_cell.angle_beta   90.00
_cell.angle_gamma   90.00
#
_symmetry.space_group_name_H-M   'P 1'
#
loop_
_entity.id
_entity.type
_entity.pdbx_description
1 polymer ?
#
loop_
_entity_poly.entity_id
_entity_poly.type
_entity_poly.pdbx_seq_one_letter_code
_entity_poly.pdbx_strand_id
1 'polypeptide(L)'
;MTNMLQRIAKKEEVSVQYLKKGIKKGHIVLVKNRKHRITPIAIGHGLSTKVNANIGTSPDVANIRYELKKLEVAIKAGADTVMDLSTGGNVDRIRKAIVKASRVPIGTVPIYQVAIESQKKKRPFLKASVDEIFEVIERHLDDGVDFITVHCGVTRESIKGLKRKKRVCGVVSRGGSMMIEWMAFNKRENPLYEYYDRLLKLAKKYDATLSLGDGLRPGAIADSTDRYQIKELIVIGELVKWARDEKVSVMVEGPGHIPIHEIEANIRLEKNICDGAPFYVLGPLVTDIGAGYDHIVSAIGGAMTAYYGADYLC
;
A
#
# COMPACT_ATOMS: atom_id res chain seq x y z
N MET A 1 22.97 -10.99 -8.69
CA MET A 1 21.83 -11.59 -7.96
C MET A 1 22.26 -12.55 -6.84
N THR A 2 23.19 -13.49 -7.06
CA THR A 2 23.57 -14.50 -6.04
C THR A 2 24.11 -13.92 -4.73
N ASN A 3 25.00 -12.93 -4.80
CA ASN A 3 25.56 -12.26 -3.60
C ASN A 3 24.49 -11.44 -2.83
N MET A 4 23.54 -10.83 -3.54
CA MET A 4 22.44 -10.09 -2.93
C MET A 4 21.49 -11.00 -2.13
N LEU A 5 21.06 -12.12 -2.72
CA LEU A 5 20.20 -13.08 -2.04
C LEU A 5 20.89 -13.73 -0.84
N GLN A 6 22.20 -13.97 -0.90
CA GLN A 6 22.99 -14.45 0.25
C GLN A 6 22.99 -13.45 1.40
N ARG A 7 23.14 -12.15 1.12
CA ARG A 7 23.08 -11.09 2.14
C ARG A 7 21.71 -11.00 2.80
N ILE A 8 20.64 -11.04 2.01
CA ILE A 8 19.26 -11.02 2.52
C ILE A 8 18.99 -12.27 3.36
N ALA A 9 19.31 -13.46 2.84
CA ALA A 9 19.12 -14.72 3.54
C ALA A 9 19.87 -14.74 4.89
N LYS A 10 21.11 -14.22 4.93
CA LYS A 10 21.86 -14.07 6.18
C LYS A 10 21.19 -13.10 7.16
N LYS A 11 20.69 -11.96 6.70
CA LYS A 11 20.01 -10.96 7.55
C LYS A 11 18.72 -11.52 8.15
N GLU A 12 17.97 -12.28 7.36
CA GLU A 12 16.69 -12.88 7.77
C GLU A 12 16.85 -14.26 8.42
N GLU A 13 18.08 -14.74 8.62
CA GLU A 13 18.39 -16.05 9.22
C GLU A 13 17.71 -17.25 8.54
N VAL A 14 17.55 -17.18 7.21
CA VAL A 14 16.97 -18.25 6.38
C VAL A 14 17.97 -18.77 5.35
N SER A 15 17.70 -19.94 4.76
CA SER A 15 18.50 -20.42 3.63
C SER A 15 18.18 -19.64 2.35
N VAL A 16 19.17 -19.49 1.47
CA VAL A 16 18.97 -18.91 0.12
C VAL A 16 17.90 -19.70 -0.67
N GLN A 17 17.81 -21.01 -0.44
CA GLN A 17 16.81 -21.85 -1.10
C GLN A 17 15.38 -21.58 -0.60
N TYR A 18 15.21 -21.31 0.69
CA TYR A 18 13.93 -20.87 1.25
C TYR A 18 13.48 -19.56 0.59
N LEU A 19 14.38 -18.57 0.55
CA LEU A 19 14.11 -17.26 -0.06
C LEU A 19 13.72 -17.39 -1.53
N LYS A 20 14.48 -18.16 -2.33
CA LYS A 20 14.15 -18.40 -3.76
C LYS A 20 12.79 -19.07 -3.94
N LYS A 21 12.43 -20.04 -3.10
CA LYS A 21 11.14 -20.73 -3.16
C LYS A 21 9.99 -19.78 -2.82
N GLY A 22 10.15 -18.95 -1.79
CA GLY A 22 9.15 -17.93 -1.41
C GLY A 22 8.95 -16.89 -2.50
N ILE A 23 10.04 -16.38 -3.09
CA ILE A 23 9.98 -15.43 -4.22
C ILE A 23 9.28 -16.05 -5.43
N LYS A 24 9.66 -17.28 -5.81
CA LYS A 24 9.05 -17.98 -6.96
C LYS A 24 7.54 -18.21 -6.78
N LYS A 25 7.10 -18.42 -5.55
CA LYS A 25 5.67 -18.58 -5.21
C LYS A 25 4.91 -17.25 -5.06
N GLY A 26 5.62 -16.13 -4.97
CA GLY A 26 5.01 -14.84 -4.65
C GLY A 26 4.59 -14.69 -3.18
N HIS A 27 5.13 -15.53 -2.29
CA HIS A 27 4.93 -15.42 -0.84
C HIS A 27 5.96 -14.50 -0.18
N ILE A 28 7.03 -14.16 -0.90
CA ILE A 28 8.04 -13.18 -0.52
C ILE A 28 8.25 -12.26 -1.72
N VAL A 29 8.26 -10.95 -1.49
CA VAL A 29 8.62 -9.95 -2.51
C VAL A 29 9.94 -9.29 -2.17
N LEU A 30 10.70 -8.91 -3.21
CA LEU A 30 11.88 -8.07 -3.07
C LEU A 30 11.50 -6.65 -3.49
N VAL A 31 11.30 -5.77 -2.52
CA VAL A 31 10.83 -4.41 -2.77
C VAL A 31 12.00 -3.55 -3.20
N LYS A 32 12.06 -3.24 -4.50
CA LYS A 32 13.03 -2.31 -5.09
C LYS A 32 12.68 -1.96 -6.53
N ASN A 33 12.64 -0.68 -6.84
CA ASN A 33 12.64 -0.20 -8.23
C ASN A 33 14.06 -0.20 -8.79
N ARG A 34 14.23 -0.61 -10.05
CA ARG A 34 15.53 -0.66 -10.73
C ARG A 34 16.27 0.68 -10.78
N LYS A 35 15.55 1.80 -10.71
CA LYS A 35 16.11 3.16 -10.69
C LYS A 35 16.57 3.59 -9.31
N HIS A 36 16.08 2.97 -8.24
CA HIS A 36 16.50 3.28 -6.89
C HIS A 36 17.71 2.43 -6.48
N ARG A 37 18.85 3.10 -6.24
CA ARG A 37 20.14 2.42 -5.98
C ARG A 37 20.29 1.99 -4.51
N ILE A 38 19.38 1.13 -4.05
CA ILE A 38 19.38 0.57 -2.69
C ILE A 38 19.54 -0.96 -2.69
N THR A 39 19.76 -1.54 -1.50
CA THR A 39 19.59 -2.98 -1.29
C THR A 39 18.09 -3.26 -1.14
N PRO A 40 17.51 -4.19 -1.92
CA PRO A 40 16.10 -4.53 -1.77
C PRO A 40 15.81 -5.11 -0.39
N ILE A 41 14.60 -4.89 0.09
CA ILE A 41 14.08 -5.51 1.31
C ILE A 41 13.18 -6.67 0.92
N ALA A 42 13.35 -7.80 1.59
CA ALA A 42 12.47 -8.95 1.45
C ALA A 42 11.32 -8.84 2.46
N ILE A 43 10.09 -8.96 1.98
CA ILE A 43 8.87 -8.92 2.80
C ILE A 43 8.07 -10.18 2.49
N GLY A 44 7.67 -10.92 3.52
CA GLY A 44 6.83 -12.11 3.35
C GLY A 44 7.08 -13.21 4.35
N HIS A 45 6.40 -14.34 4.12
CA HIS A 45 6.24 -15.40 5.08
C HIS A 45 7.59 -15.98 5.56
N GLY A 46 7.74 -16.12 6.89
CA GLY A 46 8.90 -16.70 7.55
C GLY A 46 10.13 -15.80 7.60
N LEU A 47 9.99 -14.53 7.21
CA LEU A 47 10.98 -13.48 7.44
C LEU A 47 10.58 -12.65 8.67
N SER A 48 11.47 -11.78 9.13
CA SER A 48 11.11 -10.82 10.18
C SER A 48 9.99 -9.88 9.70
N THR A 49 9.05 -9.55 10.58
CA THR A 49 8.00 -8.56 10.28
C THR A 49 8.65 -7.19 10.05
N LYS A 50 8.25 -6.52 8.96
CA LYS A 50 8.78 -5.22 8.57
C LYS A 50 7.89 -4.09 9.09
N VAL A 51 8.46 -2.89 9.23
CA VAL A 51 7.71 -1.69 9.65
C VAL A 51 7.89 -0.55 8.65
N ASN A 52 6.81 0.13 8.30
CA ASN A 52 6.80 1.34 7.50
C ASN A 52 6.68 2.58 8.38
N ALA A 53 7.17 3.71 7.89
CA ALA A 53 6.83 5.02 8.43
C ALA A 53 6.25 5.92 7.33
N ASN A 54 5.12 6.56 7.62
CA ASN A 54 4.53 7.53 6.71
C ASN A 54 5.09 8.94 6.98
N ILE A 55 5.58 9.58 5.93
CA ILE A 55 5.96 11.01 5.92
C ILE A 55 5.19 11.73 4.81
N GLY A 56 5.42 13.03 4.66
CA GLY A 56 4.80 13.81 3.61
C GLY A 56 4.46 15.22 4.06
N THR A 57 4.31 16.07 3.05
CA THR A 57 3.84 17.45 3.18
C THR A 57 2.32 17.56 3.15
N SER A 58 1.80 18.68 3.66
CA SER A 58 0.39 19.06 3.56
C SER A 58 0.26 20.43 2.88
N PRO A 59 -0.95 20.86 2.48
CA PRO A 59 -1.19 22.21 2.00
C PRO A 59 -0.71 23.31 2.96
N ASP A 60 -0.73 23.05 4.27
CA ASP A 60 -0.34 24.00 5.31
C ASP A 60 1.19 24.06 5.50
N VAL A 61 1.87 22.91 5.42
CA VAL A 61 3.32 22.81 5.65
C VAL A 61 3.98 21.97 4.55
N ALA A 62 4.66 22.66 3.63
CA ALA A 62 5.38 22.04 2.52
C ALA A 62 6.87 22.46 2.51
N ASN A 63 7.72 21.71 3.21
CA ASN A 63 9.15 22.00 3.32
C ASN A 63 10.01 20.75 3.12
N ILE A 64 10.82 20.74 2.05
CA ILE A 64 11.70 19.60 1.70
C ILE A 64 12.69 19.28 2.82
N ARG A 65 13.24 20.29 3.51
CA ARG A 65 14.22 20.05 4.59
C ARG A 65 13.58 19.31 5.76
N TYR A 66 12.32 19.60 6.07
CA TYR A 66 11.58 18.90 7.12
C TYR A 66 11.28 17.46 6.70
N GLU A 67 10.87 17.21 5.46
CA GLU A 67 10.63 15.85 4.98
C GLU A 67 11.91 15.00 4.96
N LEU A 68 13.04 15.57 4.55
CA LEU A 68 14.33 14.89 4.62
C LEU A 68 14.75 14.60 6.06
N LYS A 69 14.42 15.49 7.01
CA LYS A 69 14.69 15.22 8.44
C LYS A 69 13.79 14.12 8.99
N LYS A 70 12.50 14.09 8.63
CA LYS A 70 11.58 13.00 9.00
C LYS A 70 12.07 11.66 8.45
N LEU A 71 12.48 11.62 7.18
CA LEU A 71 13.08 10.44 6.55
C LEU A 71 14.29 9.93 7.35
N GLU A 72 15.23 10.81 7.68
CA GLU A 72 16.42 10.46 8.47
C GLU A 72 16.05 9.87 9.84
N VAL A 73 15.12 10.52 10.54
CA VAL A 73 14.64 10.10 11.88
C VAL A 73 13.92 8.75 11.81
N ALA A 74 13.03 8.55 10.82
CA ALA A 74 12.30 7.30 10.64
C ALA A 74 13.24 6.12 10.43
N ILE A 75 14.22 6.26 9.54
CA ILE A 75 15.20 5.19 9.28
C ILE A 75 16.10 4.96 10.51
N LYS A 76 16.47 6.03 11.24
CA LYS A 76 17.24 5.89 12.49
C LYS A 76 16.45 5.16 13.58
N ALA A 77 15.13 5.33 13.62
CA ALA A 77 14.24 4.64 14.54
C ALA A 77 13.96 3.17 14.15
N GLY A 78 14.43 2.73 12.98
CA GLY A 78 14.32 1.33 12.55
C GLY A 78 13.24 1.06 11.51
N ALA A 79 12.63 2.09 10.90
CA ALA A 79 11.71 1.87 9.79
C ALA A 79 12.41 1.13 8.64
N ASP A 80 11.86 -0.01 8.24
CA ASP A 80 12.35 -0.79 7.10
C ASP A 80 12.03 -0.09 5.79
N THR A 81 10.97 0.70 5.74
CA THR A 81 10.49 1.38 4.54
C THR A 81 9.86 2.72 4.93
N VAL A 82 9.69 3.61 3.95
CA VAL A 82 9.04 4.91 4.18
C VAL A 82 8.09 5.20 3.03
N MET A 83 6.88 5.66 3.31
CA MET A 83 5.98 6.18 2.28
C MET A 83 5.96 7.70 2.26
N ASP A 84 6.11 8.28 1.07
CA ASP A 84 5.84 9.70 0.83
C ASP A 84 4.37 9.88 0.44
N LEU A 85 3.58 10.40 1.39
CA LEU A 85 2.16 10.70 1.23
C LEU A 85 1.90 12.20 1.04
N SER A 86 2.90 12.93 0.52
CA SER A 86 2.83 14.37 0.29
C SER A 86 1.60 14.79 -0.51
N THR A 87 0.92 15.81 0.03
CA THR A 87 -0.25 16.46 -0.60
C THR A 87 -0.11 17.96 -0.80
N GLY A 88 1.03 18.54 -0.42
CA GLY A 88 1.30 19.97 -0.51
C GLY A 88 2.49 20.32 -1.38
N GLY A 89 2.56 21.57 -1.82
CA GLY A 89 3.71 22.12 -2.54
C GLY A 89 4.02 21.46 -3.89
N ASN A 90 5.31 21.31 -4.19
CA ASN A 90 5.80 20.67 -5.40
C ASN A 90 6.15 19.20 -5.10
N VAL A 91 5.14 18.34 -5.21
CA VAL A 91 5.23 16.90 -4.92
C VAL A 91 6.33 16.21 -5.73
N ASP A 92 6.52 16.56 -7.01
CA ASP A 92 7.60 15.99 -7.83
C ASP A 92 8.98 16.29 -7.24
N ARG A 93 9.23 17.54 -6.85
CA ARG A 93 10.51 17.93 -6.24
C ARG A 93 10.73 17.29 -4.88
N ILE A 94 9.68 17.17 -4.07
CA ILE A 94 9.72 16.55 -2.74
C ILE A 94 10.04 15.06 -2.88
N ARG A 95 9.25 14.32 -3.68
CA ARG A 95 9.44 12.89 -3.94
C ARG A 95 10.84 12.58 -4.48
N LYS A 96 11.31 13.31 -5.49
CA LYS A 96 12.67 13.15 -6.05
C LYS A 96 13.77 13.35 -5.00
N ALA A 97 13.59 14.33 -4.11
CA ALA A 97 14.53 14.57 -3.02
C ALA A 97 14.53 13.42 -2.00
N ILE A 98 13.34 12.93 -1.62
CA ILE A 98 13.17 11.80 -0.69
C ILE A 98 13.78 10.52 -1.26
N VAL A 99 13.41 10.14 -2.49
CA VAL A 99 13.95 8.93 -3.16
C VAL A 99 15.47 9.03 -3.28
N LYS A 100 16.02 10.18 -3.68
CA LYS A 100 17.47 10.36 -3.79
C LYS A 100 18.21 10.21 -2.45
N ALA A 101 17.59 10.63 -1.35
CA ALA A 101 18.20 10.62 -0.02
C ALA A 101 17.97 9.30 0.74
N SER A 102 16.99 8.49 0.33
CA SER A 102 16.63 7.28 1.04
C SER A 102 17.64 6.15 0.85
N ARG A 103 17.81 5.37 1.92
CA ARG A 103 18.56 4.09 1.92
C ARG A 103 17.65 2.88 2.08
N VAL A 104 16.35 3.12 2.21
CA VAL A 104 15.29 2.12 2.32
C VAL A 104 14.26 2.31 1.21
N PRO A 105 13.44 1.29 0.89
CA PRO A 105 12.40 1.43 -0.12
C PRO A 105 11.43 2.57 0.19
N ILE A 106 11.08 3.32 -0.85
CA ILE A 106 10.09 4.40 -0.82
C ILE A 106 8.80 3.95 -1.48
N GLY A 107 7.69 4.10 -0.75
CA GLY A 107 6.34 3.90 -1.26
C GLY A 107 5.60 5.20 -1.53
N THR A 108 4.58 5.17 -2.38
CA THR A 108 3.68 6.33 -2.60
C THR A 108 2.25 5.88 -2.91
N VAL A 109 1.31 6.83 -2.86
CA VAL A 109 -0.07 6.66 -3.36
C VAL A 109 -0.28 7.62 -4.55
N PRO A 110 -0.02 7.21 -5.81
CA PRO A 110 0.00 8.12 -6.95
C PRO A 110 -1.29 8.93 -7.17
N ILE A 111 -2.44 8.39 -6.79
CA ILE A 111 -3.72 9.07 -6.97
C ILE A 111 -3.83 10.40 -6.20
N TYR A 112 -3.08 10.54 -5.11
CA TYR A 112 -3.03 11.80 -4.36
C TYR A 112 -2.47 12.92 -5.23
N GLN A 113 -1.42 12.65 -5.99
CA GLN A 113 -0.84 13.64 -6.91
C GLN A 113 -1.79 13.97 -8.08
N VAL A 114 -2.52 12.99 -8.62
CA VAL A 114 -3.52 13.25 -9.67
C VAL A 114 -4.55 14.28 -9.20
N ALA A 115 -5.01 14.21 -7.95
CA ALA A 115 -5.95 15.18 -7.41
C ALA A 115 -5.32 16.56 -7.18
N ILE A 116 -4.09 16.64 -6.68
CA ILE A 116 -3.37 17.91 -6.50
C ILE A 116 -3.18 18.61 -7.84
N GLU A 117 -2.79 17.87 -8.88
CA GLU A 117 -2.62 18.43 -10.22
C GLU A 117 -3.96 18.86 -10.84
N SER A 118 -5.04 18.13 -10.58
CA SER A 118 -6.38 18.52 -10.99
C SER A 118 -6.81 19.83 -10.31
N GLN A 119 -6.56 19.97 -9.01
CA GLN A 119 -6.80 21.22 -8.27
C GLN A 119 -5.98 22.39 -8.83
N LYS A 120 -4.69 22.18 -9.14
CA LYS A 120 -3.83 23.19 -9.79
C LYS A 120 -4.36 23.62 -11.17
N LYS A 121 -4.96 22.68 -11.92
CA LYS A 121 -5.66 22.92 -13.19
C LYS A 121 -7.08 23.51 -12.99
N LYS A 122 -7.48 23.88 -11.76
CA LYS A 122 -8.82 24.39 -11.40
C LYS A 122 -9.97 23.49 -11.89
N ARG A 123 -9.76 22.17 -11.86
CA ARG A 123 -10.76 21.17 -12.24
C ARG A 123 -10.91 20.09 -11.15
N PRO A 124 -12.09 19.48 -11.01
CA PRO A 124 -12.26 18.37 -10.09
C PRO A 124 -11.44 17.15 -10.54
N PHE A 125 -10.89 16.42 -9.58
CA PHE A 125 -10.20 15.14 -9.80
C PHE A 125 -11.04 14.14 -10.60
N LEU A 126 -12.37 14.19 -10.45
CA LEU A 126 -13.33 13.32 -11.13
C LEU A 126 -13.26 13.42 -12.67
N LYS A 127 -12.69 14.50 -13.21
CA LYS A 127 -12.47 14.71 -14.65
C LYS A 127 -11.07 14.29 -15.12
N ALA A 128 -10.23 13.71 -14.26
CA ALA A 128 -8.96 13.14 -14.66
C ALA A 128 -9.20 12.00 -15.65
N SER A 129 -8.52 12.03 -16.80
CA SER A 129 -8.59 10.93 -17.74
C SER A 129 -7.84 9.71 -17.20
N VAL A 130 -8.12 8.54 -17.76
CA VAL A 130 -7.36 7.31 -17.47
C VAL A 130 -5.88 7.54 -17.76
N ASP A 131 -5.53 8.15 -18.89
CA ASP A 131 -4.15 8.43 -19.25
C ASP A 131 -3.45 9.35 -18.25
N GLU A 132 -4.11 10.41 -17.77
CA GLU A 132 -3.52 11.29 -16.75
C GLU A 132 -3.22 10.55 -15.44
N ILE A 133 -4.06 9.59 -15.04
CA ILE A 133 -3.80 8.74 -13.86
C ILE A 133 -2.54 7.89 -14.10
N PHE A 134 -2.45 7.25 -15.25
CA PHE A 134 -1.33 6.36 -15.58
C PHE A 134 -0.02 7.12 -15.85
N GLU A 135 -0.07 8.33 -16.40
CA GLU A 135 1.09 9.21 -16.54
C GLU A 135 1.67 9.58 -15.18
N VAL A 136 0.82 9.90 -14.18
CA VAL A 136 1.29 10.18 -12.81
C VAL A 136 1.92 8.93 -12.18
N ILE A 137 1.29 7.76 -12.35
CA ILE A 137 1.86 6.48 -11.89
C ILE A 137 3.24 6.25 -12.50
N GLU A 138 3.36 6.41 -13.82
CA GLU A 138 4.64 6.23 -14.51
C GLU A 138 5.68 7.24 -14.02
N ARG A 139 5.33 8.52 -13.78
CA ARG A 139 6.26 9.51 -13.22
C ARG A 139 6.80 9.10 -11.84
N HIS A 140 5.95 8.56 -10.96
CA HIS A 140 6.40 8.07 -9.66
C HIS A 140 7.42 6.93 -9.81
N LEU A 141 7.11 5.96 -10.67
CA LEU A 141 8.01 4.84 -10.95
C LEU A 141 9.31 5.31 -11.65
N ASP A 142 9.22 6.29 -12.54
CA ASP A 142 10.37 6.87 -13.24
C ASP A 142 11.32 7.62 -12.30
N ASP A 143 10.77 8.21 -11.24
CA ASP A 143 11.53 8.87 -10.17
C ASP A 143 12.22 7.88 -9.22
N GLY A 144 11.92 6.59 -9.32
CA GLY A 144 12.52 5.53 -8.51
C GLY A 144 11.72 5.09 -7.29
N VAL A 145 10.41 5.35 -7.24
CA VAL A 145 9.53 4.78 -6.18
C VAL A 145 9.52 3.26 -6.27
N ASP A 146 9.77 2.58 -5.15
CA ASP A 146 9.94 1.11 -5.08
C ASP A 146 8.63 0.35 -5.05
N PHE A 147 7.61 0.93 -4.44
CA PHE A 147 6.27 0.37 -4.44
C PHE A 147 5.18 1.45 -4.51
N ILE A 148 4.05 1.11 -5.11
CA ILE A 148 2.92 2.04 -5.22
C ILE A 148 1.65 1.40 -4.68
N THR A 149 0.92 2.14 -3.85
CA THR A 149 -0.41 1.75 -3.41
C THR A 149 -1.43 2.09 -4.49
N VAL A 150 -2.12 1.07 -4.99
CA VAL A 150 -3.14 1.18 -6.04
C VAL A 150 -4.43 0.53 -5.54
N HIS A 151 -5.53 1.29 -5.57
CA HIS A 151 -6.82 0.87 -5.02
C HIS A 151 -7.65 0.15 -6.08
N CYS A 152 -7.08 -0.87 -6.72
CA CYS A 152 -7.73 -1.64 -7.80
C CYS A 152 -8.77 -2.65 -7.30
N GLY A 153 -8.80 -2.98 -6.01
CA GLY A 153 -9.85 -3.81 -5.41
C GLY A 153 -11.21 -3.11 -5.29
N VAL A 154 -11.23 -1.77 -5.36
CA VAL A 154 -12.46 -0.97 -5.31
C VAL A 154 -13.17 -0.99 -6.65
N THR A 155 -14.03 -1.99 -6.87
CA THR A 155 -14.86 -2.12 -8.07
C THR A 155 -16.31 -1.70 -7.84
N ARG A 156 -17.08 -1.48 -8.91
CA ARG A 156 -18.53 -1.24 -8.80
C ARG A 156 -19.27 -2.36 -8.06
N GLU A 157 -18.82 -3.60 -8.19
CA GLU A 157 -19.40 -4.73 -7.46
C GLU A 157 -19.01 -4.72 -5.97
N SER A 158 -17.74 -4.39 -5.65
CA SER A 158 -17.28 -4.31 -4.26
C SER A 158 -18.07 -3.26 -3.45
N ILE A 159 -18.44 -2.14 -4.07
CA ILE A 159 -19.20 -1.05 -3.42
C ILE A 159 -20.72 -1.18 -3.56
N LYS A 160 -21.21 -2.27 -4.17
CA LYS A 160 -22.64 -2.45 -4.44
C LYS A 160 -23.45 -2.46 -3.14
N GLY A 161 -24.36 -1.50 -3.04
CA GLY A 161 -25.23 -1.32 -1.87
C GLY A 161 -24.61 -0.47 -0.75
N LEU A 162 -23.38 0.04 -0.89
CA LEU A 162 -22.75 0.94 0.09
C LEU A 162 -23.58 2.20 0.39
N LYS A 163 -24.29 2.73 -0.63
CA LYS A 163 -25.23 3.85 -0.44
C LYS A 163 -26.47 3.49 0.39
N ARG A 164 -26.84 2.20 0.45
CA ARG A 164 -28.07 1.72 1.13
C ARG A 164 -27.81 1.33 2.59
N LYS A 165 -26.69 0.67 2.86
CA LYS A 165 -26.26 0.30 4.21
C LYS A 165 -25.01 1.09 4.54
N LYS A 166 -25.18 2.16 5.31
CA LYS A 166 -24.08 3.05 5.69
C LYS A 166 -23.24 2.38 6.77
N ARG A 167 -21.93 2.37 6.56
CA ARG A 167 -20.92 2.21 7.61
C ARG A 167 -20.98 3.38 8.59
N VAL A 168 -20.57 3.16 9.83
CA VAL A 168 -20.48 4.19 10.87
C VAL A 168 -19.52 5.29 10.43
N CYS A 169 -18.32 4.94 9.96
CA CYS A 169 -17.32 5.89 9.48
C CYS A 169 -17.24 5.99 7.95
N GLY A 170 -18.11 5.29 7.22
CA GLY A 170 -18.12 5.33 5.76
C GLY A 170 -16.86 4.71 5.13
N VAL A 171 -16.32 5.38 4.12
CA VAL A 171 -15.06 4.98 3.46
C VAL A 171 -13.96 5.91 3.93
N VAL A 172 -13.03 5.37 4.73
CA VAL A 172 -11.95 6.15 5.36
C VAL A 172 -10.65 6.12 4.55
N SER A 173 -10.53 5.24 3.57
CA SER A 173 -9.42 5.28 2.63
C SER A 173 -9.59 6.47 1.70
N ARG A 174 -8.64 7.41 1.73
CA ARG A 174 -8.62 8.56 0.82
C ARG A 174 -8.54 8.11 -0.64
N GLY A 175 -7.66 7.17 -0.98
CA GLY A 175 -7.55 6.68 -2.36
C GLY A 175 -8.78 5.85 -2.77
N GLY A 176 -9.34 5.08 -1.85
CA GLY A 176 -10.59 4.35 -2.07
C GLY A 176 -11.77 5.29 -2.35
N SER A 177 -11.97 6.33 -1.54
CA SER A 177 -13.06 7.30 -1.74
C SER A 177 -12.93 8.02 -3.08
N MET A 178 -11.72 8.42 -3.46
CA MET A 178 -11.43 9.04 -4.76
C MET A 178 -11.83 8.13 -5.94
N MET A 179 -11.51 6.83 -5.88
CA MET A 179 -11.92 5.87 -6.91
C MET A 179 -13.43 5.70 -6.99
N ILE A 180 -14.11 5.64 -5.85
CA ILE A 180 -15.58 5.54 -5.79
C ILE A 180 -16.23 6.74 -6.45
N GLU A 181 -15.78 7.95 -6.12
CA GLU A 181 -16.32 9.17 -6.69
C GLU A 181 -16.02 9.26 -8.20
N TRP A 182 -14.81 8.89 -8.62
CA TRP A 182 -14.44 8.89 -10.03
C TRP A 182 -15.32 7.93 -10.84
N MET A 183 -15.54 6.70 -10.35
CA MET A 183 -16.44 5.73 -10.99
C MET A 183 -17.87 6.25 -11.09
N ALA A 184 -18.38 6.83 -10.01
CA ALA A 184 -19.74 7.37 -9.96
C ALA A 184 -19.93 8.53 -10.95
N PHE A 185 -18.96 9.44 -11.06
CA PHE A 185 -19.00 10.58 -11.97
C PHE A 185 -18.91 10.14 -13.43
N ASN A 186 -17.96 9.24 -13.76
CA ASN A 186 -17.71 8.82 -15.14
C ASN A 186 -18.65 7.69 -15.60
N LYS A 187 -19.44 7.10 -14.70
CA LYS A 187 -20.29 5.92 -14.93
C LYS A 187 -19.52 4.72 -15.50
N ARG A 188 -18.25 4.60 -15.13
CA ARG A 188 -17.30 3.56 -15.57
C ARG A 188 -16.82 2.73 -14.39
N GLU A 189 -16.16 1.62 -14.68
CA GLU A 189 -15.44 0.84 -13.68
C GLU A 189 -14.17 1.58 -13.23
N ASN A 190 -13.58 1.15 -12.12
CA ASN A 190 -12.34 1.70 -11.62
C ASN A 190 -11.23 1.52 -12.67
N PRO A 191 -10.55 2.60 -13.09
CA PRO A 191 -9.56 2.53 -14.17
C PRO A 191 -8.32 1.71 -13.78
N LEU A 192 -8.00 1.62 -12.48
CA LEU A 192 -6.90 0.78 -12.00
C LEU A 192 -7.26 -0.72 -12.02
N TYR A 193 -8.55 -1.06 -12.00
CA TYR A 193 -9.05 -2.42 -12.19
C TYR A 193 -9.22 -2.75 -13.68
N GLU A 194 -9.94 -1.90 -14.42
CA GLU A 194 -10.25 -2.10 -15.84
C GLU A 194 -8.98 -2.20 -16.71
N TYR A 195 -7.94 -1.43 -16.37
CA TYR A 195 -6.65 -1.42 -17.07
C TYR A 195 -5.52 -1.99 -16.20
N TYR A 196 -5.80 -3.04 -15.42
CA TYR A 196 -4.80 -3.67 -14.56
C TYR A 196 -3.60 -4.21 -15.35
N ASP A 197 -3.80 -4.69 -16.60
CA ASP A 197 -2.71 -5.11 -17.49
C ASP A 197 -1.69 -3.98 -17.74
N ARG A 198 -2.16 -2.73 -17.88
CA ARG A 198 -1.31 -1.55 -18.02
C ARG A 198 -0.53 -1.27 -16.74
N LEU A 199 -1.13 -1.47 -15.57
CA LEU A 199 -0.41 -1.36 -14.28
C LEU A 199 0.70 -2.42 -14.18
N LEU A 200 0.40 -3.67 -14.54
CA LEU A 200 1.37 -4.76 -14.52
C LEU A 200 2.54 -4.49 -15.48
N LYS A 201 2.26 -3.99 -16.70
CA LYS A 201 3.30 -3.57 -17.66
C LYS A 201 4.21 -2.49 -17.09
N LEU A 202 3.66 -1.47 -16.42
CA LEU A 202 4.43 -0.41 -15.77
C LEU A 202 5.26 -0.96 -14.60
N ALA A 203 4.65 -1.69 -13.67
CA ALA A 203 5.36 -2.29 -12.54
C ALA A 203 6.54 -3.15 -13.00
N LYS A 204 6.33 -3.99 -14.01
CA LYS A 204 7.36 -4.84 -14.63
C LYS A 204 8.47 -4.04 -15.31
N LYS A 205 8.12 -2.95 -16.01
CA LYS A 205 9.10 -2.04 -16.65
C LYS A 205 10.08 -1.45 -15.64
N TYR A 206 9.62 -1.16 -14.42
CA TYR A 206 10.46 -0.54 -13.38
C TYR A 206 10.93 -1.52 -12.29
N ASP A 207 10.51 -2.78 -12.32
CA ASP A 207 10.71 -3.76 -11.24
C ASP A 207 10.08 -3.34 -9.91
N ALA A 208 9.04 -2.50 -9.95
CA ALA A 208 8.37 -2.00 -8.76
C ALA A 208 7.33 -2.99 -8.23
N THR A 209 7.12 -2.98 -6.91
CA THR A 209 6.08 -3.78 -6.26
C THR A 209 4.75 -3.03 -6.26
N LEU A 210 3.66 -3.71 -6.59
CA LEU A 210 2.32 -3.15 -6.39
C LEU A 210 1.84 -3.47 -4.97
N SER A 211 1.47 -2.45 -4.23
CA SER A 211 0.75 -2.58 -2.96
C SER A 211 -0.74 -2.46 -3.27
N LEU A 212 -1.47 -3.58 -3.21
CA LEU A 212 -2.88 -3.61 -3.58
C LEU A 212 -3.68 -3.05 -2.39
N GLY A 213 -4.13 -1.80 -2.53
CA GLY A 213 -4.66 -0.98 -1.45
C GLY A 213 -6.03 -1.43 -0.96
N ASP A 214 -6.29 -1.21 0.33
CA ASP A 214 -7.52 -1.55 1.05
C ASP A 214 -8.51 -0.36 1.06
N GLY A 215 -9.02 -0.03 -0.12
CA GLY A 215 -9.91 1.11 -0.32
C GLY A 215 -11.22 1.07 0.48
N LEU A 216 -11.65 -0.11 0.91
CA LEU A 216 -12.83 -0.36 1.73
C LEU A 216 -12.45 -0.91 3.11
N ARG A 217 -11.26 -0.60 3.65
CA ARG A 217 -10.96 -0.93 5.06
C ARG A 217 -11.94 -0.31 6.06
N PRO A 218 -12.15 -0.94 7.22
CA PRO A 218 -12.93 -0.36 8.32
C PRO A 218 -12.21 0.82 8.97
N GLY A 219 -12.97 1.87 9.26
CA GLY A 219 -12.51 3.06 9.99
C GLY A 219 -13.06 3.21 11.40
N ALA A 220 -13.81 2.21 11.85
CA ALA A 220 -14.33 2.05 13.20
C ALA A 220 -14.47 0.56 13.48
N ILE A 221 -14.40 0.17 14.75
CA ILE A 221 -14.68 -1.19 15.21
C ILE A 221 -16.06 -1.65 14.76
N ALA A 222 -17.04 -0.74 14.72
CA ALA A 222 -18.41 -1.07 14.26
C ALA A 222 -18.50 -1.45 12.77
N ASP A 223 -17.49 -1.14 11.98
CA ASP A 223 -17.42 -1.45 10.55
C ASP A 223 -16.48 -2.65 10.26
N SER A 224 -15.90 -3.27 11.30
CA SER A 224 -14.91 -4.34 11.16
C SER A 224 -15.48 -5.58 10.46
N THR A 225 -14.64 -6.21 9.64
CA THR A 225 -14.92 -7.48 8.96
C THR A 225 -16.24 -7.48 8.18
N ASP A 226 -16.66 -6.32 7.69
CA ASP A 226 -17.93 -6.21 7.00
C ASP A 226 -17.87 -6.74 5.55
N ARG A 227 -19.04 -6.87 4.93
CA ARG A 227 -19.15 -7.39 3.57
C ARG A 227 -18.36 -6.60 2.52
N TYR A 228 -18.12 -5.31 2.70
CA TYR A 228 -17.45 -4.48 1.70
C TYR A 228 -15.95 -4.67 1.76
N GLN A 229 -15.39 -4.77 2.97
CA GLN A 229 -14.00 -5.18 3.17
C GLN A 229 -13.75 -6.56 2.54
N ILE A 230 -14.62 -7.54 2.82
CA ILE A 230 -14.44 -8.90 2.29
C ILE A 230 -14.61 -8.94 0.77
N LYS A 231 -15.57 -8.19 0.21
CA LYS A 231 -15.74 -8.11 -1.25
C LYS A 231 -14.51 -7.53 -1.95
N GLU A 232 -13.91 -6.47 -1.41
CA GLU A 232 -12.67 -5.93 -1.97
C GLU A 232 -11.53 -6.95 -1.87
N LEU A 233 -11.39 -7.62 -0.72
CA LEU A 233 -10.35 -8.64 -0.52
C LEU A 233 -10.45 -9.79 -1.54
N ILE A 234 -11.66 -10.25 -1.86
CA ILE A 234 -11.89 -11.27 -2.90
C ILE A 234 -11.37 -10.79 -4.26
N VAL A 235 -11.70 -9.55 -4.66
CA VAL A 235 -11.19 -8.96 -5.90
C VAL A 235 -9.66 -8.87 -5.86
N ILE A 236 -9.08 -8.45 -4.75
CA ILE A 236 -7.62 -8.39 -4.59
C ILE A 236 -6.98 -9.78 -4.77
N GLY A 237 -7.58 -10.85 -4.25
CA GLY A 237 -7.10 -12.23 -4.46
C GLY A 237 -7.00 -12.60 -5.94
N GLU A 238 -7.99 -12.23 -6.74
CA GLU A 238 -7.96 -12.41 -8.21
C GLU A 238 -6.81 -11.61 -8.86
N LEU A 239 -6.63 -10.35 -8.44
CA LEU A 239 -5.57 -9.46 -8.93
C LEU A 239 -4.17 -9.92 -8.53
N VAL A 240 -4.01 -10.55 -7.36
CA VAL A 240 -2.75 -11.18 -6.92
C VAL A 240 -2.39 -12.32 -7.86
N LYS A 241 -3.34 -13.20 -8.18
CA LYS A 241 -3.11 -14.32 -9.11
C LYS A 241 -2.69 -13.81 -10.49
N TRP A 242 -3.40 -12.82 -11.02
CA TRP A 242 -3.06 -12.22 -12.32
C TRP A 242 -1.67 -11.59 -12.31
N ALA A 243 -1.30 -10.85 -11.27
CA ALA A 243 0.05 -10.28 -11.16
C ALA A 243 1.15 -11.34 -11.13
N ARG A 244 0.92 -12.47 -10.45
CA ARG A 244 1.86 -13.60 -10.40
C ARG A 244 2.05 -14.26 -11.76
N ASP A 245 0.96 -14.45 -12.52
CA ASP A 245 1.03 -14.96 -13.89
C ASP A 245 1.88 -14.06 -14.79
N GLU A 246 1.79 -12.73 -14.58
CA GLU A 246 2.61 -11.73 -15.28
C GLU A 246 4.01 -11.51 -14.69
N LYS A 247 4.35 -12.21 -13.61
CA LYS A 247 5.63 -12.12 -12.88
C LYS A 247 5.90 -10.72 -12.32
N VAL A 248 4.85 -10.09 -11.78
CA VAL A 248 4.92 -8.80 -11.07
C VAL A 248 4.83 -9.06 -9.56
N SER A 249 5.69 -8.41 -8.79
CA SER A 249 5.64 -8.48 -7.32
C SER A 249 4.44 -7.69 -6.79
N VAL A 250 3.67 -8.34 -5.91
CA VAL A 250 2.50 -7.77 -5.24
C VAL A 250 2.57 -8.05 -3.74
N MET A 251 2.09 -7.09 -2.96
CA MET A 251 1.70 -7.24 -1.56
C MET A 251 0.29 -6.69 -1.38
N VAL A 252 -0.42 -7.14 -0.35
CA VAL A 252 -1.82 -6.80 -0.10
C VAL A 252 -1.90 -5.88 1.11
N GLU A 253 -2.65 -4.79 1.03
CA GLU A 253 -2.94 -3.94 2.18
C GLU A 253 -4.15 -4.44 2.96
N GLY A 254 -4.15 -4.19 4.27
CA GLY A 254 -5.09 -4.75 5.23
C GLY A 254 -5.58 -3.76 6.27
N PRO A 255 -6.67 -4.15 6.97
CA PRO A 255 -7.58 -3.25 7.66
C PRO A 255 -6.96 -2.37 8.75
N GLY A 256 -7.71 -1.30 9.04
CA GLY A 256 -7.36 -0.27 10.03
C GLY A 256 -7.95 -0.50 11.42
N HIS A 257 -9.27 -0.61 11.59
CA HIS A 257 -9.91 -0.76 12.90
C HIS A 257 -10.54 -2.15 13.04
N ILE A 258 -9.98 -3.00 13.90
CA ILE A 258 -10.40 -4.40 14.08
C ILE A 258 -10.32 -4.76 15.58
N PRO A 259 -11.41 -5.22 16.21
CA PRO A 259 -11.36 -5.64 17.61
C PRO A 259 -10.54 -6.92 17.75
N ILE A 260 -9.89 -7.10 18.91
CA ILE A 260 -8.93 -8.19 19.16
C ILE A 260 -9.43 -9.57 18.70
N HIS A 261 -10.68 -9.90 19.01
CA HIS A 261 -11.27 -11.21 18.73
C HIS A 261 -11.48 -11.51 17.22
N GLU A 262 -11.40 -10.50 16.35
CA GLU A 262 -11.52 -10.66 14.89
C GLU A 262 -10.17 -10.68 14.16
N ILE A 263 -9.06 -10.38 14.86
CA ILE A 263 -7.74 -10.23 14.24
C ILE A 263 -7.30 -11.53 13.56
N GLU A 264 -7.32 -12.65 14.28
CA GLU A 264 -6.88 -13.94 13.73
C GLU A 264 -7.67 -14.33 12.48
N ALA A 265 -9.00 -14.15 12.52
CA ALA A 265 -9.88 -14.46 11.40
C ALA A 265 -9.53 -13.60 10.17
N ASN A 266 -9.27 -12.30 10.34
CA ASN A 266 -8.86 -11.41 9.25
C ASN A 266 -7.53 -11.85 8.61
N ILE A 267 -6.51 -12.13 9.43
CA ILE A 267 -5.21 -12.56 8.91
C ILE A 267 -5.33 -13.89 8.14
N ARG A 268 -6.01 -14.89 8.72
CA ARG A 268 -6.19 -16.19 8.06
C ARG A 268 -6.99 -16.08 6.76
N LEU A 269 -8.01 -15.22 6.74
CA LEU A 269 -8.84 -14.99 5.57
C LEU A 269 -8.03 -14.36 4.42
N GLU A 270 -7.23 -13.33 4.69
CA GLU A 270 -6.34 -12.74 3.67
C GLU A 270 -5.36 -13.77 3.14
N LYS A 271 -4.66 -14.50 4.03
CA LYS A 271 -3.65 -15.48 3.61
C LYS A 271 -4.21 -16.58 2.75
N ASN A 272 -5.49 -16.93 2.94
CA ASN A 272 -6.18 -17.90 2.12
C ASN A 272 -6.60 -17.30 0.77
N ILE A 273 -7.32 -16.17 0.76
CA ILE A 273 -7.87 -15.54 -0.46
C ILE A 273 -6.74 -15.06 -1.39
N CYS A 274 -5.69 -14.48 -0.82
CA CYS A 274 -4.56 -13.91 -1.55
C CYS A 274 -3.39 -14.89 -1.71
N ASP A 275 -3.62 -16.18 -1.49
CA ASP A 275 -2.65 -17.27 -1.71
C ASP A 275 -1.27 -16.96 -1.11
N GLY A 276 -1.26 -16.59 0.17
CA GLY A 276 -0.06 -16.30 0.95
C GLY A 276 0.76 -15.09 0.47
N ALA A 277 0.18 -14.15 -0.27
CA ALA A 277 0.84 -12.88 -0.58
C ALA A 277 1.31 -12.16 0.71
N PRO A 278 2.39 -11.38 0.65
CA PRO A 278 2.80 -10.57 1.79
C PRO A 278 1.69 -9.60 2.20
N PHE A 279 1.39 -9.56 3.50
CA PHE A 279 0.26 -8.79 4.03
C PHE A 279 0.74 -7.58 4.83
N TYR A 280 0.27 -6.39 4.42
CA TYR A 280 0.66 -5.08 4.90
C TYR A 280 -0.48 -4.41 5.65
N VAL A 281 -0.42 -4.33 6.97
CA VAL A 281 -1.56 -3.94 7.81
C VAL A 281 -1.36 -2.57 8.46
N LEU A 282 -2.40 -1.73 8.47
CA LEU A 282 -2.41 -0.45 9.18
C LEU A 282 -2.89 -0.63 10.63
N GLY A 283 -1.96 -0.82 11.58
CA GLY A 283 -2.30 -1.18 12.96
C GLY A 283 -2.55 -2.69 13.09
N PRO A 284 -3.79 -3.15 13.41
CA PRO A 284 -5.03 -2.38 13.50
C PRO A 284 -5.26 -1.73 14.86
N LEU A 285 -6.07 -0.67 14.90
CA LEU A 285 -6.61 -0.13 16.13
C LEU A 285 -7.63 -1.10 16.72
N VAL A 286 -7.39 -1.54 17.96
CA VAL A 286 -8.25 -2.50 18.67
C VAL A 286 -9.41 -1.85 19.44
N THR A 287 -9.43 -0.52 19.51
CA THR A 287 -10.52 0.27 20.08
C THR A 287 -10.55 1.68 19.47
N ASP A 288 -11.73 2.31 19.42
CA ASP A 288 -11.92 3.64 18.82
C ASP A 288 -11.82 4.80 19.83
N ILE A 289 -11.67 4.49 21.13
CA ILE A 289 -11.71 5.52 22.20
C ILE A 289 -10.33 6.04 22.60
N GLY A 290 -9.28 5.62 21.88
CA GLY A 290 -7.87 5.91 22.19
C GLY A 290 -7.30 7.17 21.54
N ALA A 291 -8.12 8.08 21.04
CA ALA A 291 -7.68 9.24 20.28
C ALA A 291 -6.54 10.02 20.98
N GLY A 292 -5.44 10.25 20.27
CA GLY A 292 -4.19 10.82 20.81
C GLY A 292 -3.19 9.77 21.32
N TYR A 293 -3.65 8.55 21.57
CA TYR A 293 -2.87 7.37 21.99
C TYR A 293 -3.02 6.19 21.01
N ASP A 294 -3.46 6.47 19.79
CA ASP A 294 -3.70 5.42 18.77
C ASP A 294 -2.46 4.60 18.44
N HIS A 295 -1.25 5.13 18.66
CA HIS A 295 -0.01 4.38 18.54
C HIS A 295 0.11 3.22 19.55
N ILE A 296 -0.46 3.36 20.75
CA ILE A 296 -0.50 2.28 21.76
C ILE A 296 -1.59 1.29 21.39
N VAL A 297 -2.76 1.79 21.03
CA VAL A 297 -3.90 0.97 20.63
C VAL A 297 -3.56 0.13 19.39
N SER A 298 -2.94 0.73 18.39
CA SER A 298 -2.51 0.05 17.17
C SER A 298 -1.31 -0.86 17.39
N ALA A 299 -0.43 -0.59 18.36
CA ALA A 299 0.67 -1.49 18.70
C ALA A 299 0.17 -2.84 19.26
N ILE A 300 -0.93 -2.85 20.02
CA ILE A 300 -1.57 -4.08 20.50
C ILE A 300 -2.06 -4.90 19.30
N GLY A 301 -2.81 -4.28 18.39
CA GLY A 301 -3.30 -4.96 17.20
C GLY A 301 -2.17 -5.41 16.28
N GLY A 302 -1.19 -4.54 16.04
CA GLY A 302 -0.02 -4.79 15.19
C GLY A 302 0.83 -5.96 15.65
N ALA A 303 1.06 -6.07 16.97
CA ALA A 303 1.74 -7.22 17.55
C ALA A 303 0.96 -8.52 17.33
N MET A 304 -0.36 -8.49 17.50
CA MET A 304 -1.22 -9.66 17.26
C MET A 304 -1.29 -10.04 15.78
N THR A 305 -1.44 -9.08 14.87
CA THR A 305 -1.46 -9.35 13.43
C THR A 305 -0.14 -9.95 12.96
N ALA A 306 0.99 -9.42 13.44
CA ALA A 306 2.30 -9.99 13.14
C ALA A 306 2.41 -11.43 13.66
N TYR A 307 1.96 -11.69 14.89
CA TYR A 307 1.93 -13.05 15.46
C TYR A 307 1.11 -14.03 14.61
N TYR A 308 -0.05 -13.60 14.08
CA TYR A 308 -0.90 -14.45 13.25
C TYR A 308 -0.44 -14.57 11.78
N GLY A 309 0.54 -13.77 11.35
CA GLY A 309 1.19 -13.92 10.04
C GLY A 309 1.16 -12.71 9.12
N ALA A 310 0.87 -11.50 9.61
CA ALA A 310 1.15 -10.28 8.85
C ALA A 310 2.67 -10.07 8.72
N ASP A 311 3.12 -9.67 7.54
CA ASP A 311 4.55 -9.60 7.21
C ASP A 311 5.11 -8.18 7.33
N TYR A 312 4.21 -7.19 7.37
CA TYR A 312 4.54 -5.78 7.23
C TYR A 312 3.48 -4.91 7.94
N LEU A 313 3.92 -3.96 8.76
CA LEU A 313 3.05 -3.08 9.55
C LEU A 313 3.28 -1.61 9.15
N CYS A 314 2.18 -0.86 8.99
CA CYS A 314 2.16 0.55 8.62
C CYS A 314 2.13 1.48 9.84
#